data_AF-A0AAV1LKS2-F1
#
_entry.id   AF-A0AAV1LKS2-F1
#
_cell.length_a   1.000
_cell.length_b   1.000
_cell.length_c   1.000
_cell.angle_alpha   90.00
_cell.angle_beta   90.00
_cell.angle_gamma   90.00
#
_symmetry.space_group_name_H-M   'P 1'
#
loop_
_entity.id
_entity.type
_entity.pdbx_description
1 polymer ?
#
loop_
_entity_poly.entity_id
_entity_poly.type
_entity_poly.pdbx_seq_one_letter_code
_entity_poly.pdbx_strand_id
1 'polypeptide(L)'
;MSSAQNRCRGGGRGTKEPLLIEAVIGKVVKRNRRNFSDAWIDYRKAFDSVHHTWLKRVLELYKVDCTVRDFFGQCMEQCSTILCHLGERMTDAKSRIRIRRGIFQGDCLSPI
;
A
#
# COMPACT_ATOMS: atom_id res chain seq x y z
N MET A 1 -14.65 -4.28 6.39
CA MET A 1 -13.86 -3.54 5.39
C MET A 1 -14.67 -2.34 4.92
N SER A 2 -14.04 -1.16 4.84
CA SER A 2 -14.71 0.07 4.38
C SER A 2 -15.21 -0.10 2.95
N SER A 3 -16.47 0.26 2.68
CA SER A 3 -17.07 0.26 1.34
C SER A 3 -16.41 1.24 0.36
N ALA A 4 -15.53 2.12 0.84
CA ALA A 4 -14.86 3.14 0.03
C ALA A 4 -13.55 2.65 -0.63
N GLN A 5 -12.96 1.53 -0.18
CA GLN A 5 -11.70 1.02 -0.74
C GLN A 5 -11.96 0.11 -1.94
N ASN A 6 -11.91 0.68 -3.15
CA ASN A 6 -12.27 -0.02 -4.39
C ASN A 6 -11.09 -0.69 -5.12
N ARG A 7 -9.83 -0.42 -4.70
CA ARG A 7 -8.64 -0.93 -5.43
C ARG A 7 -8.29 -2.39 -5.13
N CYS A 8 -8.27 -2.80 -3.86
CA CYS A 8 -7.74 -4.10 -3.44
C CYS A 8 -8.80 -5.01 -2.80
N ARG A 9 -10.09 -4.71 -2.96
CA ARG A 9 -11.18 -5.51 -2.40
C ARG A 9 -11.53 -6.69 -3.31
N GLY A 10 -11.81 -7.85 -2.71
CA GLY A 10 -12.36 -9.01 -3.43
C GLY A 10 -13.62 -8.65 -4.22
N GLY A 11 -13.67 -9.04 -5.49
CA GLY A 11 -14.77 -8.73 -6.41
C GLY A 11 -14.79 -7.30 -6.97
N GLY A 12 -13.84 -6.44 -6.58
CA GLY A 12 -13.68 -5.10 -7.17
C GLY A 12 -12.99 -5.12 -8.53
N ARG A 13 -13.28 -4.14 -9.38
CA ARG A 13 -12.64 -3.95 -10.70
C ARG A 13 -11.40 -3.04 -10.64
N GLY A 14 -10.82 -2.87 -9.46
CA GLY A 14 -9.65 -2.04 -9.22
C GLY A 14 -9.91 -0.59 -9.64
N THR A 15 -8.95 0.00 -10.35
CA THR A 15 -9.01 1.40 -10.80
C THR A 15 -10.18 1.71 -11.75
N LYS A 16 -10.75 0.70 -12.43
CA LYS A 16 -11.84 0.92 -13.39
C LYS A 16 -13.11 1.49 -12.73
N GLU A 17 -13.42 1.05 -11.51
CA GLU A 17 -14.60 1.50 -10.77
C GLU A 17 -14.52 2.99 -10.40
N PRO A 18 -13.47 3.47 -9.68
CA PRO A 18 -13.31 4.89 -9.42
C PRO A 18 -13.27 5.75 -10.69
N LEU A 19 -12.59 5.30 -11.76
CA LEU A 19 -12.52 6.04 -13.02
C LEU A 19 -13.90 6.23 -13.66
N LEU A 20 -14.77 5.21 -13.62
CA LEU A 20 -16.14 5.32 -14.11
C LEU A 20 -16.98 6.28 -13.26
N ILE A 21 -16.81 6.23 -11.94
CA ILE A 21 -17.49 7.15 -11.01
C ILE A 21 -17.09 8.59 -11.30
N GLU A 22 -15.80 8.89 -11.39
CA GLU A 22 -15.27 10.21 -11.73
C GLU A 22 -15.80 10.70 -13.08
N ALA A 23 -15.83 9.83 -14.11
CA ALA A 23 -16.36 10.17 -15.42
C ALA A 23 -17.86 10.50 -15.39
N VAL A 24 -18.66 9.78 -14.60
CA VAL A 24 -20.10 10.05 -14.44
C VAL A 24 -20.33 11.35 -13.67
N ILE A 25 -19.58 11.58 -12.58
CA ILE A 25 -19.65 12.82 -11.79
C ILE A 25 -19.35 14.02 -12.69
N GLY A 26 -18.27 13.96 -13.48
CA GLY A 26 -17.91 15.02 -14.42
C GLY A 26 -19.02 15.34 -15.44
N LYS A 27 -19.68 14.31 -15.98
CA LYS A 27 -20.84 14.50 -16.89
C LYS A 27 -22.02 15.16 -16.20
N VAL A 28 -22.36 14.76 -14.98
CA VAL A 28 -23.48 15.31 -14.22
C VAL A 28 -23.24 16.77 -13.84
N VAL A 29 -22.03 17.09 -13.37
CA VAL A 29 -21.60 18.45 -13.05
C VAL A 29 -21.71 19.35 -14.28
N LYS A 30 -21.18 18.90 -15.42
CA LYS A 30 -21.24 19.64 -16.70
C LYS A 30 -22.69 19.86 -17.17
N ARG A 31 -23.53 18.81 -17.14
CA ARG A 31 -24.93 18.88 -17.57
C ARG A 31 -25.75 19.85 -16.72
N ASN A 32 -25.53 19.84 -15.41
CA ASN A 32 -26.34 20.59 -14.46
C ASN A 32 -25.75 21.95 -14.08
N ARG A 33 -24.62 22.35 -14.69
CA ARG A 33 -23.89 23.60 -14.39
C ARG A 33 -23.69 23.82 -12.89
N ARG A 34 -23.31 22.77 -12.16
CA ARG A 34 -23.06 22.83 -10.72
C ARG A 34 -21.62 23.24 -10.45
N ASN A 35 -21.40 23.96 -9.36
CA ASN A 35 -20.06 24.14 -8.81
C ASN A 35 -19.58 22.78 -8.27
N PHE A 36 -18.37 22.39 -8.65
CA PHE A 36 -17.73 21.15 -8.22
C PHE A 36 -16.30 21.45 -7.81
N SER A 37 -15.90 20.92 -6.67
CA SER A 37 -14.54 21.02 -6.14
C SER A 37 -14.10 19.63 -5.74
N ASP A 38 -12.89 19.28 -6.15
CA ASP A 38 -12.29 17.97 -5.90
C ASP A 38 -10.83 18.15 -5.51
N ALA A 39 -10.29 17.18 -4.78
CA ALA A 39 -8.91 17.17 -4.33
C ALA A 39 -8.33 15.77 -4.41
N TRP A 40 -7.18 15.64 -5.07
CA TRP A 40 -6.43 14.39 -5.13
C TRP A 40 -5.33 14.42 -4.08
N ILE A 41 -5.28 13.36 -3.26
CA ILE A 41 -4.24 13.17 -2.25
C ILE A 41 -3.40 11.98 -2.67
N ASP A 42 -2.11 12.21 -2.88
CA ASP A 42 -1.14 11.17 -3.21
C ASP A 42 -0.02 11.13 -2.14
N TYR A 43 0.35 9.91 -1.74
CA TYR A 43 1.38 9.71 -0.72
C TYR A 43 2.72 9.46 -1.37
N ARG A 44 3.68 10.37 -1.13
CA ARG A 44 5.07 10.18 -1.57
C ARG A 44 5.64 8.89 -0.97
N LYS A 45 6.10 7.98 -1.84
CA LYS A 45 6.68 6.68 -1.44
C LYS A 45 5.79 5.94 -0.44
N ALA A 46 4.53 5.73 -0.80
CA ALA A 46 3.53 5.14 0.09
C ALA A 46 3.99 3.82 0.73
N PHE A 47 4.65 2.95 -0.02
CA PHE A 47 5.15 1.67 0.50
C PHE A 47 6.38 1.84 1.38
N ASP A 48 7.34 2.70 1.03
CA ASP A 48 8.59 2.87 1.80
C ASP A 48 8.39 3.67 3.09
N SER A 49 7.33 4.48 3.17
CA SER A 49 7.16 5.48 4.25
C SER A 49 6.48 4.92 5.50
N VAL A 50 5.89 3.72 5.42
CA VAL A 50 5.12 3.12 6.51
C VAL A 50 6.04 2.59 7.62
N HIS A 51 5.80 3.01 8.87
CA HIS A 51 6.54 2.47 10.01
C HIS A 51 6.00 1.09 10.40
N HIS A 52 6.89 0.13 10.70
CA HIS A 52 6.48 -1.23 11.10
C HIS A 52 5.65 -1.24 12.39
N THR A 53 5.88 -0.30 13.30
CA THR A 53 5.05 -0.16 14.52
C THR A 53 3.60 0.21 14.20
N TRP A 54 3.37 1.03 13.17
CA TRP A 54 2.02 1.36 12.71
C TRP A 54 1.33 0.15 12.08
N LEU A 55 2.05 -0.68 11.30
CA LEU A 55 1.50 -1.92 10.76
C LEU A 55 1.08 -2.89 11.87
N LYS A 56 1.96 -3.13 12.86
CA LYS A 56 1.65 -3.97 14.03
C LYS A 56 0.39 -3.44 14.75
N ARG A 57 0.29 -2.12 14.94
CA ARG A 57 -0.88 -1.48 15.57
C ARG A 57 -2.15 -1.60 14.75
N VAL A 58 -2.08 -1.50 13.42
CA VAL A 58 -3.24 -1.67 12.54
C VAL A 58 -3.77 -3.10 12.64
N LEU A 59 -2.90 -4.11 12.61
CA LEU A 59 -3.32 -5.51 12.77
C LEU A 59 -4.02 -5.77 14.11
N GLU A 60 -3.56 -5.12 15.18
CA GLU A 60 -4.23 -5.13 16.50
C GLU A 60 -5.63 -4.52 16.45
N LEU A 61 -5.76 -3.33 15.86
CA LEU A 61 -7.04 -2.61 15.78
C LEU A 61 -8.09 -3.39 14.99
N TYR A 62 -7.66 -4.10 13.93
CA TYR A 62 -8.53 -4.98 13.14
C TYR A 62 -8.74 -6.35 13.76
N LYS A 63 -8.22 -6.61 14.96
CA LYS A 63 -8.38 -7.87 15.71
C LYS A 63 -7.91 -9.09 14.90
N VAL A 64 -6.83 -8.92 14.15
CA VAL A 64 -6.17 -10.04 13.45
C VAL A 64 -5.62 -11.01 14.50
N ASP A 65 -5.71 -12.30 14.20
CA ASP A 65 -5.23 -13.38 15.05
C ASP A 65 -3.77 -13.16 15.51
N CYS A 66 -3.46 -13.54 16.75
CA CYS A 66 -2.12 -13.34 17.33
C CYS A 66 -1.04 -14.08 16.55
N THR A 67 -1.30 -15.30 16.07
CA THR A 67 -0.36 -16.10 15.28
C THR A 67 0.02 -15.38 13.99
N VAL A 68 -0.98 -14.80 13.32
CA VAL A 68 -0.77 -14.05 12.07
C VAL A 68 -0.01 -12.75 12.33
N ARG A 69 -0.33 -12.05 13.42
CA ARG A 69 0.41 -10.85 13.85
C ARG A 69 1.88 -11.14 14.14
N ASP A 70 2.15 -12.23 14.83
CA ASP A 70 3.52 -12.65 15.17
C ASP A 70 4.30 -13.04 13.92
N PHE A 71 3.65 -13.76 12.99
CA PHE A 71 4.24 -14.07 11.68
C PHE A 71 4.63 -12.80 10.91
N PHE A 72 3.72 -11.83 10.76
CA PHE A 72 4.04 -10.55 10.11
C PHE A 72 5.13 -9.77 10.85
N GLY A 73 5.13 -9.83 12.18
CA GLY A 73 6.19 -9.23 13.01
C GLY A 73 7.57 -9.79 12.68
N GLN A 74 7.68 -11.11 12.58
CA GLN A 74 8.93 -11.79 12.23
C GLN A 74 9.35 -11.50 10.78
N CYS A 75 8.40 -11.48 9.83
CA CYS A 75 8.68 -11.11 8.44
C CYS A 75 9.29 -9.71 8.35
N MET A 76 8.69 -8.72 9.01
CA MET A 76 9.19 -7.34 9.04
C MET A 76 10.59 -7.23 9.66
N GLU A 77 10.91 -8.06 10.66
CA GLU A 77 12.23 -8.04 11.30
C GLU A 77 13.34 -8.59 10.40
N GLN A 78 12.99 -9.53 9.52
CA GLN A 78 13.88 -10.16 8.54
C GLN A 78 13.98 -9.38 7.22
N CYS A 79 13.16 -8.34 7.05
CA CYS A 79 13.15 -7.50 5.87
C CYS A 79 14.55 -6.88 5.62
N SER A 80 15.21 -7.36 4.58
CA SER A 80 16.54 -6.92 4.17
C SER A 80 16.71 -7.04 2.67
N THR A 81 17.51 -6.15 2.07
CA THR A 81 17.73 -6.09 0.63
C THR A 81 19.22 -6.03 0.29
N ILE A 82 19.54 -6.31 -0.97
CA ILE A 82 20.87 -6.20 -1.56
C ILE A 82 20.79 -5.12 -2.62
N LEU A 83 21.67 -4.13 -2.54
CA LEU A 83 21.80 -3.11 -3.56
C LEU A 83 22.63 -3.66 -4.72
N CYS A 84 22.06 -3.62 -5.92
CA CYS A 84 22.76 -3.93 -7.17
C CYS A 84 22.80 -2.69 -8.06
N HIS A 85 23.94 -2.41 -8.67
CA HIS A 85 24.13 -1.31 -9.63
C HIS A 85 24.81 -1.86 -10.88
N LEU A 86 24.21 -1.62 -12.06
CA LEU A 86 24.71 -2.11 -13.35
C LEU A 86 24.99 -3.63 -13.38
N GLY A 87 24.18 -4.41 -12.66
CA GLY A 87 24.34 -5.87 -12.57
C GLY A 87 25.37 -6.33 -11.54
N GLU A 88 26.14 -5.41 -10.96
CA GLU A 88 27.09 -5.69 -9.89
C GLU A 88 26.43 -5.54 -8.52
N ARG A 89 26.70 -6.48 -7.63
CA ARG A 89 26.28 -6.39 -6.23
C ARG A 89 27.15 -5.38 -5.51
N MET A 90 26.54 -4.34 -4.98
CA MET A 90 27.20 -3.34 -4.14
C MET A 90 27.27 -3.73 -2.67
N THR A 91 26.54 -4.78 -2.29
CA THR A 91 26.47 -5.29 -0.92
C THR A 91 26.74 -6.79 -0.93
N ASP A 92 27.58 -7.22 -0.01
CA ASP A 92 27.95 -8.61 0.16
C ASP A 92 26.82 -9.38 0.86
N ALA A 93 26.84 -10.71 0.76
CA ALA A 93 25.84 -11.55 1.43
C ALA A 93 25.78 -11.32 2.95
N LYS A 94 26.88 -10.87 3.57
CA LYS A 94 26.97 -10.53 5.00
C LYS A 94 26.58 -9.09 5.33
N SER A 95 26.52 -8.18 4.35
CA SER A 95 26.24 -6.75 4.54
C SER A 95 24.90 -6.33 3.91
N ARG A 96 23.86 -7.13 4.15
CA ARG A 96 22.50 -6.80 3.69
C ARG A 96 22.00 -5.50 4.32
N ILE A 97 21.32 -4.69 3.52
CA ILE A 97 20.69 -3.46 3.99
C ILE A 97 19.38 -3.82 4.69
N ARG A 98 19.30 -3.57 5.99
CA ARG A 98 18.08 -3.82 6.75
C ARG A 98 17.03 -2.75 6.45
N ILE A 99 15.82 -3.18 6.11
CA ILE A 99 14.68 -2.30 5.89
C ILE A 99 13.98 -2.08 7.22
N ARG A 100 14.12 -0.87 7.78
CA ARG A 100 13.52 -0.49 9.07
C ARG A 100 12.14 0.18 8.93
N ARG A 101 11.79 0.55 7.70
CA ARG A 101 10.56 1.26 7.36
C ARG A 101 10.15 0.84 5.96
N GLY A 102 8.86 0.64 5.80
CA GLY A 102 8.20 0.33 4.55
C GLY A 102 7.86 -1.14 4.38
N ILE A 103 7.14 -1.41 3.29
CA ILE A 103 6.65 -2.72 2.87
C ILE A 103 7.31 -3.08 1.53
N PHE A 104 7.65 -4.35 1.34
CA PHE A 104 8.40 -4.82 0.17
C PHE A 104 7.58 -4.84 -1.11
N GLN A 105 7.74 -3.81 -1.94
CA GLN A 105 7.07 -3.76 -3.24
C GLN A 105 7.40 -4.98 -4.11
N GLY A 106 6.35 -5.66 -4.58
CA GLY A 106 6.45 -6.85 -5.44
C GLY A 106 6.20 -8.17 -4.71
N ASP A 107 6.04 -8.17 -3.38
CA ASP A 107 5.51 -9.35 -2.68
C ASP A 107 3.97 -9.43 -2.77
N CYS A 108 3.41 -10.62 -2.54
CA CYS A 108 1.97 -10.85 -2.66
C CYS A 108 1.16 -10.21 -1.52
N LEU A 109 1.80 -9.83 -0.43
CA LEU A 109 1.15 -9.30 0.78
C LEU A 109 1.16 -7.77 0.84
N SER A 110 2.08 -7.09 0.14
CA SER A 110 2.15 -5.62 0.07
C SER A 110 0.85 -4.91 -0.26
N PRO A 111 0.04 -5.36 -1.24
CA PRO A 111 -1.14 -4.60 -1.65
C PRO A 111 -2.38 -4.82 -0.76
N ILE A 112 -2.31 -5.70 0.24
CA ILE A 112 -3.42 -6.16 1.07
C ILE A 112 -3.41 -5.44 2.43
#